data_AF-A0A9E4L4I7-F1
#
_entry.id   AF-A0A9E4L4I7-F1
#
_cell.length_a   1.000
_cell.length_b   1.000
_cell.length_c   1.000
_cell.angle_alpha   90.00
_cell.angle_beta   90.00
_cell.angle_gamma   90.00
#
_symmetry.space_group_name_H-M   'P 1'
#
loop_
_entity.id
_entity.type
_entity.pdbx_description
1 polymer ?
#
loop_
_entity_poly.entity_id
_entity_poly.type
_entity_poly.pdbx_seq_one_letter_code
_entity_poly.pdbx_strand_id
1 'polypeptide(L)'
;MRHIFSTPLLGPVLILGLILVPVLGLPGCSAPRSPLDQLKAQLRDAPEYTIALEDMRQDGTFFPAYYHKYKVLQGEQVWSSNWLEVSEEFYRRNENFLGMSLASKREGQETTTPHPAGYHYVGNEQYGRWRNDSQGNSFWEFYGKYALLRDVLGLAGGSIFRRDYDQYRGYQSQNRPYYGPTGREYGTNGTTTRQRNPSFFERRQAREVASQQRFRQKFQNRVGRSSGASLRSRSFGFGK
;
A
#
# COMPACT_ATOMS: atom_id res chain seq x y z
N MET A 1 -16.68 4.56 86.47
CA MET A 1 -16.86 3.35 87.31
C MET A 1 -17.61 2.30 86.52
N ARG A 2 -17.17 1.02 86.60
CA ARG A 2 -17.68 -0.23 85.96
C ARG A 2 -17.17 -0.53 84.53
N HIS A 3 -15.93 -1.03 84.35
CA HIS A 3 -15.47 -2.44 84.48
C HIS A 3 -16.59 -3.51 84.29
N ILE A 4 -16.53 -4.62 83.50
CA ILE A 4 -15.47 -5.41 82.81
C ILE A 4 -16.15 -6.47 81.84
N PHE A 5 -15.34 -7.09 80.94
CA PHE A 5 -15.41 -8.45 80.32
C PHE A 5 -16.34 -8.63 79.09
N SER A 6 -16.03 -9.40 78.02
CA SER A 6 -15.05 -10.48 77.76
C SER A 6 -14.82 -10.67 76.23
N THR A 7 -13.68 -11.25 75.84
CA THR A 7 -13.20 -11.62 74.48
C THR A 7 -13.77 -12.97 73.99
N PRO A 8 -13.23 -13.62 72.93
CA PRO A 8 -13.19 -13.34 71.47
C PRO A 8 -13.82 -14.54 70.68
N LEU A 9 -13.78 -14.59 69.32
CA LEU A 9 -13.72 -15.86 68.55
C LEU A 9 -13.60 -15.63 67.02
N LEU A 10 -12.42 -15.98 66.48
CA LEU A 10 -12.14 -16.72 65.23
C LEU A 10 -13.01 -16.52 63.97
N GLY A 11 -12.37 -16.00 62.91
CA GLY A 11 -12.76 -16.21 61.50
C GLY A 11 -11.52 -16.52 60.64
N PRO A 12 -11.58 -17.48 59.69
CA PRO A 12 -10.40 -18.14 59.12
C PRO A 12 -9.74 -17.36 57.98
N VAL A 13 -8.41 -17.35 57.97
CA VAL A 13 -7.58 -16.91 56.85
C VAL A 13 -7.56 -18.02 55.79
N LEU A 14 -8.23 -17.79 54.66
CA LEU A 14 -8.13 -18.63 53.46
C LEU A 14 -6.91 -18.18 52.65
N ILE A 15 -5.82 -18.95 52.74
CA ILE A 15 -4.66 -18.83 51.86
C ILE A 15 -4.99 -19.56 50.55
N LEU A 16 -5.31 -18.82 49.49
CA LEU A 16 -5.42 -19.37 48.15
C LEU A 16 -4.10 -19.08 47.40
N GLY A 17 -3.24 -20.08 47.31
CA GLY A 17 -2.01 -20.01 46.53
C GLY A 17 -2.32 -20.01 45.03
N LEU A 18 -1.91 -18.95 44.33
CA LEU A 18 -1.96 -18.89 42.87
C LEU A 18 -0.67 -19.51 42.31
N ILE A 19 -0.80 -20.68 41.70
CA ILE A 19 0.29 -21.39 41.01
C ILE A 19 0.65 -20.62 39.74
N LEU A 20 1.88 -20.10 39.70
CA LEU A 20 2.48 -19.50 38.50
C LEU A 20 2.92 -20.63 37.56
N VAL A 21 2.11 -20.95 36.55
CA VAL A 21 2.51 -21.84 35.46
C VAL A 21 3.41 -21.05 34.51
N PRO A 22 4.70 -21.40 34.35
CA PRO A 22 5.54 -20.76 33.35
C PRO A 22 5.11 -21.27 31.98
N VAL A 23 4.44 -20.42 31.21
CA VAL A 23 4.16 -20.68 29.80
C VAL A 23 5.50 -20.65 29.07
N LEU A 24 6.06 -21.84 28.83
CA LEU A 24 7.15 -22.08 27.89
C LEU A 24 6.65 -21.71 26.49
N GLY A 25 6.87 -20.46 26.10
CA GLY A 25 6.64 -20.00 24.74
C GLY A 25 7.67 -20.63 23.81
N LEU A 26 7.20 -21.53 22.95
CA LEU A 26 7.94 -21.95 21.76
C LEU A 26 8.29 -20.69 20.94
N PRO A 27 9.53 -20.52 20.46
CA PRO A 27 9.84 -19.48 19.49
C PRO A 27 9.16 -19.88 18.17
N GLY A 28 7.89 -19.52 18.05
CA GLY A 28 7.20 -19.51 16.78
C GLY A 28 7.99 -18.59 15.88
N CYS A 29 8.59 -19.14 14.84
CA CYS A 29 9.26 -18.40 13.79
C CYS A 29 8.19 -17.56 13.06
N SER A 30 7.83 -16.42 13.65
CA SER A 30 7.00 -15.43 12.99
C SER A 30 7.89 -14.79 11.95
N ALA A 31 7.64 -15.11 10.67
CA ALA A 31 8.23 -14.37 9.57
C ALA A 31 8.14 -12.87 9.85
N PRO A 32 9.17 -12.07 9.50
CA PRO A 32 9.17 -10.64 9.78
C PRO A 32 7.87 -10.02 9.26
N ARG A 33 7.05 -9.44 10.16
CA ARG A 33 5.79 -8.81 9.77
C ARG A 33 6.10 -7.66 8.83
N SER A 34 5.42 -7.63 7.69
CA SER A 34 5.58 -6.54 6.73
C SER A 34 5.19 -5.20 7.39
N PRO A 35 5.75 -4.07 6.95
CA PRO A 35 5.29 -2.75 7.41
C PRO A 35 3.77 -2.55 7.28
N LEU A 36 3.15 -3.13 6.25
CA LEU A 36 1.70 -3.11 6.09
C LEU A 36 0.99 -3.85 7.24
N ASP A 37 1.48 -5.03 7.63
CA ASP A 37 0.91 -5.78 8.76
C ASP A 37 1.08 -5.05 10.09
N GLN A 38 2.19 -4.34 10.27
CA GLN A 38 2.43 -3.50 11.45
C GLN A 38 1.43 -2.33 11.51
N LEU A 39 1.21 -1.63 10.39
CA LEU A 39 0.22 -0.56 10.30
C LEU A 39 -1.20 -1.08 10.56
N LYS A 40 -1.58 -2.23 9.97
CA LYS A 40 -2.87 -2.87 10.24
C LYS A 40 -3.04 -3.22 11.71
N ALA A 41 -1.99 -3.73 12.36
CA ALA A 41 -2.02 -4.05 13.79
C ALA A 41 -2.19 -2.80 14.66
N GLN A 42 -1.55 -1.68 14.31
CA GLN A 42 -1.72 -0.40 15.00
C GLN A 42 -3.14 0.16 14.85
N LEU A 43 -3.78 -0.07 13.70
CA LEU A 43 -5.13 0.42 13.39
C LEU A 43 -6.22 -0.61 13.72
N ARG A 44 -5.90 -1.67 14.48
CA ARG A 44 -6.84 -2.74 14.79
C ARG A 44 -8.11 -2.24 15.46
N ASP A 45 -7.99 -1.28 16.38
CA ASP A 45 -9.12 -0.76 17.15
C ASP A 45 -9.83 0.41 16.45
N ALA A 46 -9.28 0.91 15.35
CA ALA A 46 -9.93 1.93 14.54
C ALA A 46 -11.19 1.34 13.89
N PRO A 47 -12.38 1.95 13.98
CA PRO A 47 -13.58 1.40 13.35
C PRO A 47 -13.44 1.35 11.82
N GLU A 48 -12.74 2.32 11.24
CA GLU A 48 -12.49 2.42 9.81
C GLU A 48 -11.08 2.96 9.52
N TYR A 49 -10.44 2.40 8.50
CA TYR A 49 -9.17 2.92 8.00
C TYR A 49 -8.95 2.61 6.51
N THR A 50 -8.00 3.32 5.91
CA THR A 50 -7.41 3.00 4.60
C THR A 50 -5.89 3.15 4.70
N ILE A 51 -5.15 2.17 4.20
CA ILE A 51 -3.69 2.21 4.05
C ILE A 51 -3.40 2.14 2.55
N ALA A 52 -2.97 3.25 1.97
CA ALA A 52 -2.63 3.36 0.56
C ALA A 52 -1.12 3.39 0.34
N LEU A 53 -0.65 2.79 -0.76
CA LEU A 53 0.75 2.89 -1.19
C LEU A 53 0.98 4.28 -1.78
N GLU A 54 1.52 5.18 -0.96
CA GLU A 54 1.77 6.57 -1.34
C GLU A 54 2.96 6.68 -2.30
N ASP A 55 4.05 6.00 -1.97
CA ASP A 55 5.26 6.02 -2.76
C ASP A 55 6.06 4.72 -2.55
N MET A 56 6.98 4.44 -3.48
CA MET A 56 7.91 3.33 -3.36
C MET A 56 9.24 3.67 -4.04
N ARG A 57 10.33 3.10 -3.54
CA ARG A 57 11.66 3.25 -4.12
C ARG A 57 12.55 2.03 -3.88
N GLN A 58 13.51 1.85 -4.77
CA GLN A 58 14.56 0.84 -4.65
C GLN A 58 15.94 1.53 -4.60
N ASP A 59 16.70 1.42 -3.52
CA ASP A 59 17.99 2.09 -3.40
C ASP A 59 19.14 1.08 -3.48
N GLY A 60 20.26 1.47 -4.08
CA GLY A 60 21.40 0.56 -4.30
C GLY A 60 21.42 -0.10 -5.69
N THR A 61 22.62 -0.39 -6.18
CA THR A 61 22.83 -1.01 -7.51
C THR A 61 23.15 -2.51 -7.43
N PHE A 62 23.92 -2.94 -6.43
CA PHE A 62 24.38 -4.33 -6.31
C PHE A 62 23.59 -5.13 -5.27
N PHE A 63 23.21 -4.48 -4.17
CA PHE A 63 22.35 -5.02 -3.12
C PHE A 63 21.21 -4.03 -2.93
N PRO A 64 20.14 -4.14 -3.75
CA PRO A 64 19.05 -3.20 -3.68
C PRO A 64 18.26 -3.38 -2.37
N ALA A 65 18.02 -2.27 -1.68
CA ALA A 65 17.06 -2.16 -0.59
C ALA A 65 15.75 -1.59 -1.13
N TYR A 66 14.61 -2.08 -0.65
CA TYR A 66 13.30 -1.71 -1.16
C TYR A 66 12.51 -1.01 -0.06
N TYR A 67 11.84 0.08 -0.42
CA TYR A 67 11.12 0.90 0.53
C TYR A 67 9.73 1.23 0.01
N HIS A 68 8.77 1.19 0.92
CA HIS A 68 7.43 1.75 0.71
C HIS A 68 7.21 2.95 1.62
N LYS A 69 6.34 3.83 1.16
CA LYS A 69 5.75 4.90 1.95
C LYS A 69 4.23 4.77 1.86
N TYR A 70 3.56 4.87 2.99
CA TYR A 70 2.12 4.66 3.08
C TYR A 70 1.41 5.95 3.43
N LYS A 71 0.24 6.16 2.86
CA LYS A 71 -0.71 7.18 3.29
C LYS A 71 -1.84 6.49 4.03
N VAL A 72 -2.07 6.89 5.26
CA VAL A 72 -3.06 6.30 6.16
C VAL A 72 -4.18 7.29 6.39
N LEU A 73 -5.40 6.80 6.27
CA LEU A 73 -6.62 7.52 6.61
C LEU A 73 -7.34 6.75 7.70
N GLN A 74 -7.68 7.41 8.79
CA GLN A 74 -8.40 6.83 9.94
C GLN A 74 -9.53 7.79 10.30
N GLY A 75 -10.74 7.49 9.82
CA GLY A 75 -11.84 8.45 9.82
C GLY A 75 -11.43 9.75 9.10
N GLU A 76 -11.38 10.86 9.83
CA GLU A 76 -10.98 12.18 9.31
C GLU A 76 -9.48 12.45 9.42
N GLN A 77 -8.74 11.62 10.16
CA GLN A 77 -7.29 11.79 10.32
C GLN A 77 -6.55 11.26 9.10
N VAL A 78 -5.61 12.04 8.60
CA VAL A 78 -4.76 11.71 7.45
C VAL A 78 -3.30 11.92 7.84
N TRP A 79 -2.47 10.91 7.62
CA TRP A 79 -1.03 11.02 7.83
C TRP A 79 -0.25 10.11 6.87
N SER A 80 1.03 10.42 6.66
CA SER A 80 1.93 9.59 5.85
C SER A 80 2.99 8.95 6.73
N SER A 81 3.34 7.70 6.45
CA SER A 81 4.44 7.03 7.12
C SER A 81 5.79 7.63 6.70
N ASN A 82 6.82 7.32 7.47
CA ASN A 82 8.20 7.40 6.97
C ASN A 82 8.43 6.36 5.86
N TRP A 83 9.60 6.41 5.23
CA TRP A 83 10.07 5.32 4.37
C TRP A 83 10.33 4.07 5.21
N LEU A 84 9.61 2.99 4.91
CA LEU A 84 9.71 1.72 5.61
C LEU A 84 10.33 0.69 4.66
N GLU A 85 11.41 0.06 5.10
CA GLU A 85 12.05 -1.00 4.34
C GLU A 85 11.12 -2.22 4.24
N VAL A 86 11.06 -2.83 3.07
CA VAL A 86 10.26 -4.02 2.75
C VAL A 86 11.14 -5.07 2.09
N SER A 87 10.73 -6.34 2.15
CA SER A 87 11.39 -7.37 1.35
C SER A 87 11.17 -7.11 -0.14
N GLU A 88 12.11 -7.55 -0.96
CA GLU A 88 11.99 -7.48 -2.43
C GLU A 88 10.71 -8.17 -2.93
N GLU A 89 10.37 -9.32 -2.35
CA GLU A 89 9.15 -10.06 -2.69
C GLU A 89 7.89 -9.22 -2.41
N PHE A 90 7.84 -8.55 -1.25
CA PHE A 90 6.73 -7.67 -0.91
C PHE A 90 6.67 -6.44 -1.82
N TYR A 91 7.82 -5.87 -2.17
CA TYR A 91 7.90 -4.76 -3.13
C TYR A 91 7.34 -5.16 -4.49
N ARG A 92 7.87 -6.25 -5.08
CA ARG A 92 7.46 -6.74 -6.41
C ARG A 92 5.96 -7.08 -6.46
N ARG A 93 5.42 -7.70 -5.41
CA ARG A 93 3.97 -7.98 -5.34
C ARG A 93 3.11 -6.72 -5.37
N ASN A 94 3.61 -5.59 -4.87
CA ASN A 94 2.85 -4.36 -4.75
C ASN A 94 3.26 -3.28 -5.77
N GLU A 95 4.22 -3.56 -6.65
CA GLU A 95 4.81 -2.57 -7.55
C GLU A 95 3.82 -1.97 -8.56
N ASN A 96 2.68 -2.62 -8.76
CA ASN A 96 1.62 -2.18 -9.67
C ASN A 96 0.53 -1.35 -8.98
N PHE A 97 0.59 -1.20 -7.65
CA PHE A 97 -0.48 -0.61 -6.84
C PHE A 97 -0.16 0.79 -6.29
N LEU A 98 0.78 1.52 -6.90
CA LEU A 98 1.05 2.91 -6.49
C LEU A 98 -0.23 3.75 -6.55
N GLY A 99 -0.49 4.51 -5.48
CA GLY A 99 -1.69 5.33 -5.31
C GLY A 99 -2.96 4.54 -4.97
N MET A 100 -2.88 3.21 -4.82
CA MET A 100 -4.01 2.35 -4.45
C MET A 100 -3.99 2.02 -2.96
N SER A 101 -5.17 1.72 -2.42
CA SER A 101 -5.32 1.10 -1.09
C SER A 101 -4.81 -0.33 -1.14
N LEU A 102 -3.94 -0.71 -0.21
CA LEU A 102 -3.50 -2.11 -0.02
C LEU A 102 -4.26 -2.79 1.11
N ALA A 103 -4.80 -2.01 2.04
CA ALA A 103 -5.72 -2.47 3.05
C ALA A 103 -6.74 -1.39 3.38
N SER A 104 -7.96 -1.78 3.65
CA SER A 104 -9.02 -0.90 4.12
C SER A 104 -9.92 -1.66 5.10
N LYS A 105 -10.54 -0.96 6.04
CA LYS A 105 -11.49 -1.54 6.98
C LYS A 105 -12.70 -0.64 7.13
N ARG A 106 -13.90 -1.22 7.11
CA ARG A 106 -15.17 -0.53 7.37
C ARG A 106 -16.13 -1.49 8.02
N GLU A 107 -16.86 -1.01 9.04
CA GLU A 107 -17.90 -1.78 9.72
C GLU A 107 -17.39 -3.18 10.17
N GLY A 108 -16.12 -3.24 10.60
CA GLY A 108 -15.46 -4.49 11.02
C GLY A 108 -14.99 -5.40 9.88
N GLN A 109 -15.35 -5.11 8.62
CA GLN A 109 -14.89 -5.85 7.45
C GLN A 109 -13.59 -5.27 6.92
N GLU A 110 -12.55 -6.10 6.88
CA GLU A 110 -11.24 -5.74 6.34
C GLU A 110 -11.07 -6.29 4.92
N THR A 111 -10.62 -5.43 4.01
CA THR A 111 -10.30 -5.76 2.63
C THR A 111 -8.81 -5.56 2.41
N THR A 112 -8.11 -6.59 1.92
CA THR A 112 -6.69 -6.51 1.52
C THR A 112 -6.48 -6.61 0.01
N THR A 113 -7.57 -6.65 -0.76
CA THR A 113 -7.52 -6.64 -2.23
C THR A 113 -7.31 -5.21 -2.72
N PRO A 114 -6.21 -4.92 -3.46
CA PRO A 114 -5.90 -3.55 -3.84
C PRO A 114 -7.00 -2.87 -4.65
N HIS A 115 -7.30 -1.61 -4.31
CA HIS A 115 -8.34 -0.84 -5.02
C HIS A 115 -8.03 0.65 -4.99
N PRO A 116 -8.70 1.48 -5.81
CA PRO A 116 -8.47 2.91 -5.81
C PRO A 116 -8.75 3.48 -4.43
N ALA A 117 -7.89 4.38 -3.97
CA ALA A 117 -8.07 5.03 -2.68
C ALA A 117 -9.41 5.77 -2.66
N GLY A 118 -10.22 5.48 -1.64
CA GLY A 118 -11.49 6.14 -1.39
C GLY A 118 -12.76 5.47 -1.94
N TYR A 119 -12.64 4.47 -2.82
CA TYR A 119 -13.79 3.66 -3.26
C TYR A 119 -14.47 2.95 -2.08
N HIS A 120 -13.72 2.67 -1.02
CA HIS A 120 -14.20 2.07 0.22
C HIS A 120 -15.25 2.91 0.97
N TYR A 121 -15.22 4.24 0.81
CA TYR A 121 -16.20 5.17 1.41
C TYR A 121 -17.45 5.36 0.56
N VAL A 122 -17.42 4.95 -0.71
CA VAL A 122 -18.55 5.09 -1.63
C VAL A 122 -19.66 4.13 -1.24
N GLY A 123 -20.91 4.60 -1.32
CA GLY A 123 -22.09 3.83 -0.89
C GLY A 123 -22.32 3.83 0.63
N ASN A 124 -21.48 4.51 1.42
CA ASN A 124 -21.76 4.75 2.84
C ASN A 124 -22.47 6.11 3.03
N GLU A 125 -23.72 6.09 3.50
CA GLU A 125 -24.52 7.31 3.70
C GLU A 125 -23.93 8.27 4.74
N GLN A 126 -23.01 7.81 5.59
CA GLN A 126 -22.25 8.68 6.49
C GLN A 126 -21.36 9.67 5.71
N TYR A 127 -20.81 9.24 4.57
CA TYR A 127 -19.80 9.98 3.82
C TYR A 127 -20.35 10.75 2.62
N GLY A 128 -21.55 10.40 2.15
CA GLY A 128 -22.13 11.02 0.97
C GLY A 128 -23.44 10.38 0.56
N ARG A 129 -23.86 10.66 -0.67
CA ARG A 129 -25.08 10.11 -1.27
C ARG A 129 -24.95 9.98 -2.78
N TRP A 130 -25.78 9.12 -3.37
CA TRP A 130 -25.95 9.08 -4.82
C TRP A 130 -26.76 10.29 -5.29
N ARG A 131 -26.30 10.93 -6.37
CA ARG A 131 -26.97 12.03 -7.07
C ARG A 131 -27.11 11.67 -8.53
N ASN A 132 -28.14 12.19 -9.17
CA ASN A 132 -28.31 12.06 -10.61
C ASN A 132 -27.91 13.37 -11.28
N ASP A 133 -27.20 13.29 -12.40
CA ASP A 133 -26.97 14.45 -13.27
C ASP A 133 -28.17 14.70 -14.20
N SER A 134 -28.13 15.79 -14.96
CA SER A 134 -29.18 16.15 -15.92
C SER A 134 -29.32 15.17 -17.09
N GLN A 135 -28.35 14.27 -17.28
CA GLN A 135 -28.32 13.25 -18.32
C GLN A 135 -28.81 11.88 -17.80
N GLY A 136 -29.21 11.80 -16.52
CA GLY A 136 -29.71 10.59 -15.88
C GLY A 136 -28.61 9.66 -15.34
N ASN A 137 -27.33 10.05 -15.37
CA ASN A 137 -26.27 9.26 -14.76
C ASN A 137 -26.28 9.45 -13.25
N SER A 138 -26.09 8.36 -12.51
CA SER A 138 -25.94 8.42 -11.06
C SER A 138 -24.46 8.45 -10.66
N PHE A 139 -24.08 9.38 -9.79
CA PHE A 139 -22.72 9.54 -9.28
C PHE A 139 -22.69 9.79 -7.78
N TRP A 140 -21.58 9.43 -7.13
CA TRP A 140 -21.39 9.61 -5.70
C TRP A 140 -20.97 11.04 -5.38
N GLU A 141 -21.77 11.72 -4.54
CA GLU A 141 -21.49 13.03 -3.97
C GLU A 141 -21.08 12.88 -2.51
N PHE A 142 -19.80 13.11 -2.21
CA PHE A 142 -19.33 13.20 -0.82
C PHE A 142 -19.89 14.48 -0.16
N TYR A 143 -20.25 14.39 1.12
CA TYR A 143 -20.61 15.58 1.90
C TYR A 143 -19.42 16.53 2.04
N GLY A 144 -19.70 17.84 2.10
CA GLY A 144 -18.68 18.89 2.09
C GLY A 144 -17.59 18.74 3.17
N LYS A 145 -17.94 18.25 4.37
CA LYS A 145 -16.98 17.96 5.45
C LYS A 145 -15.90 16.94 5.06
N TYR A 146 -16.17 16.10 4.06
CA TYR A 146 -15.25 15.09 3.52
C TYR A 146 -14.61 15.53 2.20
N ALA A 147 -14.73 16.81 1.81
CA ALA A 147 -14.08 17.33 0.61
C ALA A 147 -12.55 17.14 0.66
N LEU A 148 -11.93 17.31 1.83
CA LEU A 148 -10.50 17.06 2.04
C LEU A 148 -10.13 15.60 1.77
N LEU A 149 -10.95 14.64 2.21
CA LEU A 149 -10.70 13.21 1.94
C LEU A 149 -10.67 12.94 0.43
N ARG A 150 -11.51 13.62 -0.37
CA ARG A 150 -11.51 13.45 -1.83
C ARG A 150 -10.16 13.81 -2.45
N ASP A 151 -9.59 14.93 -2.02
CA ASP A 151 -8.31 15.42 -2.54
C ASP A 151 -7.17 14.48 -2.13
N VAL A 152 -7.14 14.12 -0.84
CA VAL A 152 -6.13 13.22 -0.25
C VAL A 152 -6.15 11.83 -0.90
N LEU A 153 -7.34 11.29 -1.16
CA LEU A 153 -7.54 9.99 -1.81
C LEU A 153 -7.36 10.08 -3.34
N GLY A 154 -7.17 11.31 -3.85
CA GLY A 154 -7.20 11.70 -5.27
C GLY A 154 -8.37 11.11 -6.03
N LEU A 155 -9.52 11.27 -5.40
CA LEU A 155 -10.84 11.36 -6.03
C LEU A 155 -11.12 12.80 -6.49
N ALA A 156 -10.18 13.73 -6.29
CA ALA A 156 -10.23 15.08 -6.85
C ALA A 156 -10.12 15.01 -8.38
N GLY A 157 -11.21 15.36 -9.07
CA GLY A 157 -11.24 15.49 -10.53
C GLY A 157 -12.22 14.57 -11.25
N GLY A 158 -12.86 13.61 -10.56
CA GLY A 158 -13.83 12.71 -11.18
C GLY A 158 -14.95 12.31 -10.24
N SER A 159 -16.19 12.42 -10.69
CA SER A 159 -17.34 11.80 -10.03
C SER A 159 -17.23 10.28 -10.17
N ILE A 160 -17.39 9.54 -9.07
CA ILE A 160 -17.46 8.08 -9.12
C ILE A 160 -18.87 7.72 -9.55
N PHE A 161 -19.05 7.26 -10.78
CA PHE A 161 -20.36 6.86 -11.27
C PHE A 161 -20.81 5.53 -10.66
N ARG A 162 -22.11 5.36 -10.51
CA ARG A 162 -22.71 4.17 -9.92
C ARG A 162 -22.29 2.89 -10.65
N ARG A 163 -22.27 2.94 -11.99
CA ARG A 163 -21.81 1.83 -12.84
C ARG A 163 -20.37 1.41 -12.55
N ASP A 164 -19.50 2.39 -12.32
CA ASP A 164 -18.06 2.18 -12.08
C ASP A 164 -17.87 1.57 -10.69
N TYR A 165 -18.63 2.06 -9.71
CA TYR A 165 -18.67 1.49 -8.37
C TYR A 165 -19.24 0.06 -8.35
N ASP A 166 -20.28 -0.22 -9.12
CA ASP A 166 -20.84 -1.58 -9.25
C ASP A 166 -19.82 -2.54 -9.88
N GLN A 167 -19.07 -2.10 -10.89
CA GLN A 167 -17.94 -2.84 -11.44
C GLN A 167 -16.88 -3.11 -10.36
N TYR A 168 -16.46 -2.10 -9.61
CA TYR A 168 -15.53 -2.25 -8.48
C TYR A 168 -16.01 -3.32 -7.49
N ARG A 169 -17.29 -3.30 -7.08
CA ARG A 169 -17.85 -4.30 -6.15
C ARG A 169 -17.74 -5.71 -6.71
N GLY A 170 -17.96 -5.89 -8.02
CA GLY A 170 -17.77 -7.19 -8.68
C GLY A 170 -16.32 -7.67 -8.70
N TYR A 171 -15.34 -6.76 -8.80
CA TYR A 171 -13.91 -7.12 -8.68
C TYR A 171 -13.55 -7.51 -7.24
N GLN A 172 -14.08 -6.78 -6.26
CA GLN A 172 -13.86 -7.07 -4.84
C GLN A 172 -14.43 -8.42 -4.42
N SER A 173 -15.64 -8.78 -4.86
CA SER A 173 -16.21 -10.11 -4.57
C SER A 173 -15.39 -11.27 -5.18
N GLN A 174 -14.59 -11.00 -6.20
CA GLN A 174 -13.67 -11.95 -6.83
C GLN A 174 -12.25 -11.87 -6.26
N ASN A 175 -11.99 -11.04 -5.25
CA ASN A 175 -10.66 -10.74 -4.70
C ASN A 175 -9.66 -10.23 -5.76
N ARG A 176 -10.15 -9.51 -6.78
CA ARG A 176 -9.34 -8.98 -7.88
C ARG A 176 -9.07 -7.49 -7.70
N PRO A 177 -7.84 -7.03 -7.94
CA PRO A 177 -7.56 -5.60 -7.91
C PRO A 177 -8.38 -4.83 -8.95
N TYR A 178 -8.91 -3.67 -8.56
CA TYR A 178 -9.67 -2.79 -9.46
C TYR A 178 -8.84 -1.57 -9.85
N TYR A 179 -8.56 -1.39 -11.14
CA TYR A 179 -7.71 -0.29 -11.64
C TYR A 179 -8.51 0.90 -12.21
N GLY A 180 -9.83 0.90 -12.01
CA GLY A 180 -10.74 1.90 -12.57
C GLY A 180 -11.59 1.37 -13.72
N PRO A 181 -12.49 2.19 -14.26
CA PRO A 181 -13.50 1.76 -15.24
C PRO A 181 -12.90 1.20 -16.54
N THR A 182 -11.86 1.85 -17.06
CA THR A 182 -11.13 1.38 -18.25
C THR A 182 -9.92 0.52 -17.90
N GLY A 183 -9.64 0.36 -16.59
CA GLY A 183 -8.50 -0.38 -16.06
C GLY A 183 -7.16 0.37 -16.22
N ARG A 184 -7.20 1.68 -16.45
CA ARG A 184 -6.01 2.51 -16.77
C ARG A 184 -5.94 3.80 -15.94
N GLU A 185 -6.82 3.98 -14.98
CA GLU A 185 -6.91 5.21 -14.18
C GLU A 185 -5.99 5.14 -12.97
N TYR A 186 -6.02 4.01 -12.26
CA TYR A 186 -5.32 3.83 -10.98
C TYR A 186 -4.18 2.79 -11.09
N GLY A 187 -3.38 2.69 -10.03
CA GLY A 187 -2.19 1.84 -10.00
C GLY A 187 -0.99 2.50 -10.68
N THR A 188 0.18 1.86 -10.62
CA THR A 188 1.47 2.45 -11.03
C THR A 188 1.52 2.89 -12.48
N ASN A 189 0.74 2.25 -13.36
CA ASN A 189 0.66 2.62 -14.77
C ASN A 189 -0.56 3.49 -15.10
N GLY A 190 -1.37 3.84 -14.10
CA GLY A 190 -2.60 4.59 -14.25
C GLY A 190 -2.39 6.06 -14.59
N THR A 191 -3.29 6.63 -15.40
CA THR A 191 -3.25 8.04 -15.82
C THR A 191 -3.38 8.99 -14.62
N THR A 192 -4.29 8.70 -13.70
CA THR A 192 -4.50 9.50 -12.47
C THR A 192 -3.31 9.37 -11.52
N THR A 193 -2.71 8.19 -11.42
CA THR A 193 -1.50 7.99 -10.58
C THR A 193 -0.31 8.77 -11.14
N ARG A 194 -0.12 8.79 -12.47
CA ARG A 194 0.96 9.56 -13.11
C ARG A 194 0.88 11.05 -12.82
N GLN A 195 -0.33 11.60 -12.81
CA GLN A 195 -0.55 13.02 -12.51
C GLN A 195 -0.28 13.35 -11.03
N ARG A 196 -0.62 12.45 -10.11
CA ARG A 196 -0.51 12.68 -8.65
C ARG A 196 0.85 12.36 -8.05
N ASN A 197 1.64 11.51 -8.71
CA ASN A 197 2.92 11.04 -8.17
C ASN A 197 4.11 11.41 -9.07
N PRO A 198 4.27 12.68 -9.52
CA PRO A 198 5.31 13.07 -10.47
C PRO A 198 6.71 12.71 -9.98
N SER A 199 6.98 12.91 -8.68
CA SER A 199 8.27 12.58 -8.06
C SER A 199 8.64 11.10 -8.19
N PHE A 200 7.67 10.18 -8.16
CA PHE A 200 7.94 8.75 -8.37
C PHE A 200 8.41 8.50 -9.80
N PHE A 201 7.70 9.06 -10.78
CA PHE A 201 8.01 8.86 -12.20
C PHE A 201 9.29 9.56 -12.61
N GLU A 202 9.58 10.75 -12.07
CA GLU A 202 10.87 11.43 -12.25
C GLU A 202 12.03 10.58 -11.74
N ARG A 203 11.91 10.01 -10.53
CA ARG A 203 12.93 9.09 -9.99
C ARG A 203 13.06 7.82 -10.82
N ARG A 204 11.95 7.26 -11.30
CA ARG A 204 11.97 6.08 -12.19
C ARG A 204 12.69 6.42 -13.50
N GLN A 205 12.35 7.53 -14.15
CA GLN A 205 12.97 7.98 -15.39
C GLN A 205 14.46 8.25 -15.21
N ALA A 206 14.87 8.93 -14.14
CA ALA A 206 16.28 9.19 -13.85
C ALA A 206 17.09 7.89 -13.73
N ARG A 207 16.50 6.84 -13.13
CA ARG A 207 17.13 5.51 -13.03
C ARG A 207 17.23 4.82 -14.39
N GLU A 208 16.21 4.92 -15.23
CA GLU A 208 16.23 4.37 -16.59
C GLU A 208 17.29 5.06 -17.44
N VAL A 209 17.41 6.39 -17.37
CA VAL A 209 18.47 7.14 -18.06
C VAL A 209 19.87 6.70 -17.57
N ALA A 210 20.05 6.59 -16.26
CA ALA A 210 21.31 6.13 -15.69
C ALA A 210 21.66 4.68 -16.09
N SER A 211 20.66 3.79 -16.19
CA SER A 211 20.87 2.41 -16.62
C SER A 211 21.26 2.34 -18.09
N GLN A 212 20.63 3.14 -18.96
CA GLN A 212 20.97 3.25 -20.37
C GLN A 212 22.39 3.79 -20.58
N GLN A 213 22.80 4.81 -19.83
CA GLN A 213 24.16 5.35 -19.88
C GLN A 213 25.20 4.28 -19.50
N ARG A 214 24.97 3.54 -18.42
CA ARG A 214 25.85 2.43 -17.99
C ARG A 214 25.91 1.32 -19.03
N PHE A 215 24.78 0.98 -19.64
CA PHE A 215 24.72 -0.01 -20.72
C PHE A 215 25.56 0.44 -21.93
N ARG A 216 25.39 1.69 -22.38
CA ARG A 216 26.17 2.27 -23.48
C ARG A 216 27.67 2.25 -23.19
N GLN A 217 28.09 2.64 -22.00
CA GLN A 217 29.50 2.59 -21.58
C GLN A 217 30.05 1.14 -21.60
N LYS A 218 29.29 0.17 -21.08
CA LYS A 218 29.69 -1.25 -21.12
C LYS A 218 29.79 -1.78 -22.56
N PHE A 219 28.86 -1.38 -23.43
CA PHE A 219 28.87 -1.77 -24.84
C PHE A 219 30.08 -1.18 -25.58
N GLN A 220 30.34 0.12 -25.42
CA GLN A 220 31.51 0.81 -25.99
C GLN A 220 32.82 0.15 -25.52
N ASN A 221 32.94 -0.19 -24.23
CA ASN A 221 34.13 -0.85 -23.68
C ASN A 221 34.33 -2.29 -24.21
N ARG A 222 33.28 -2.97 -24.70
CA ARG A 222 33.39 -4.30 -25.33
C ARG A 222 33.71 -4.21 -26.82
N VAL A 223 33.05 -3.30 -27.55
CA VAL A 223 33.25 -3.13 -29.00
C VAL A 223 34.56 -2.40 -29.32
N GLY A 224 35.01 -1.50 -28.45
CA GLY A 224 36.32 -0.85 -28.55
C GLY A 224 37.50 -1.79 -28.31
N ARG A 225 37.27 -2.97 -27.70
CA ARG A 225 38.29 -4.02 -27.55
C ARG A 225 38.31 -5.00 -28.73
N SER A 226 37.20 -5.16 -29.48
CA SER A 226 37.13 -6.02 -30.65
C SER A 226 37.54 -5.35 -31.96
N SER A 227 37.72 -4.03 -31.98
CA SER A 227 38.20 -3.27 -33.15
C SER A 227 39.73 -3.31 -33.34
N GLY A 228 40.45 -4.03 -32.47
CA GLY A 228 41.89 -4.30 -32.59
C GLY A 228 42.24 -5.69 -33.15
N ALA A 229 41.26 -6.53 -33.48
CA ALA A 229 41.52 -7.75 -34.25
C ALA A 229 41.46 -7.40 -35.73
N SER A 230 42.63 -7.23 -36.35
CA SER A 230 42.81 -7.06 -37.78
C SER A 230 41.98 -8.09 -38.57
N LEU A 231 40.83 -7.69 -39.07
CA LEU A 231 40.18 -8.38 -40.17
C LEU A 231 41.06 -8.16 -41.40
N ARG A 232 42.05 -9.04 -41.59
CA ARG A 232 42.71 -9.23 -42.88
C ARG A 232 41.62 -9.61 -43.86
N SER A 233 41.15 -8.64 -44.63
CA SER A 233 40.37 -8.86 -45.84
C SER A 233 41.18 -9.78 -46.76
N ARG A 234 40.85 -11.08 -46.76
CA ARG A 234 41.28 -11.96 -47.84
C ARG A 234 40.50 -11.54 -49.08
N SER A 235 41.18 -10.79 -49.93
CA SER A 235 40.76 -10.49 -51.29
C SER A 235 40.43 -11.81 -51.99
N PHE A 236 39.15 -12.02 -52.33
CA PHE A 236 38.74 -13.05 -53.27
C PHE A 236 39.06 -12.53 -54.66
N GLY A 237 40.21 -12.95 -55.19
CA GLY A 237 40.56 -12.76 -56.59
C GLY A 237 39.76 -13.75 -57.44
N PHE A 238 38.85 -13.22 -58.25
CA PHE A 238 38.21 -13.94 -59.34
C PHE A 238 39.20 -13.96 -60.51
N GLY A 239 39.78 -15.12 -60.81
CA GLY A 239 40.68 -15.33 -61.95
C GLY A 239 39.94 -16.05 -63.08
N LYS A 240 40.04 -15.45 -64.27
CA LYS A 240 39.73 -15.91 -65.65
C LYS A 240 38.96 -17.22 -65.84
#